data_AF-A0A6M0CDC3-F1
#
_entry.id   AF-A0A6M0CDC3-F1
#
_cell.length_a   1.000
_cell.length_b   1.000
_cell.length_c   1.000
_cell.angle_alpha   90.00
_cell.angle_beta   90.00
_cell.angle_gamma   90.00
#
_symmetry.space_group_name_H-M   'P 1'
#
loop_
_entity.id
_entity.type
_entity.pdbx_description
1 polymer ?
#
loop_
_entity_poly.entity_id
_entity_poly.type
_entity_poly.pdbx_seq_one_letter_code
_entity_poly.pdbx_strand_id
1 'polypeptide(L)'
;MRKKFSYRMPFSISNIGKRQFRMGVFAGLIATIALAFGFSYTRETLRVVITSMGDLLIDEPFVERFYEYFFACLSILLGFLIAIWIWLLDTNQNRCNRRRKRYFKTIGYFIFWMTIWGVFRMGTNVFIYFSSGHGFFHDSLKVGNHGPLLYYLIVLFLFLFNFSLLNSVYKSRNFLLVYIPLLLIGTPLLAKAIHIDKSTVHSIHYADNKRNFDFIKLTLDEAEQDHKITYNRLTERLLHQKYHDGLVPLIDEVIESFNSKKEVSLDTIILAKIIVHNRYRHLRGSDFFKHYQTRWWSPHPYAVRYQLYNYGASSKKKEELFKLFSQFITVANECNVYVKNEELLYYRTEPYRAFWISENQYQFITEIREELLSEEKFEEYHYLLPELKELKLYSRPH
;
A
#
# COMPACT_ATOMS: atom_id res chain seq x y z
N MET A 1 -42.84 -30.62 -42.52
CA MET A 1 -42.02 -29.53 -41.91
C MET A 1 -42.42 -29.32 -40.45
N ARG A 2 -41.60 -29.74 -39.48
CA ARG A 2 -41.83 -29.40 -38.06
C ARG A 2 -41.49 -27.93 -37.84
N LYS A 3 -42.50 -27.07 -37.62
CA LYS A 3 -42.28 -25.70 -37.12
C LYS A 3 -41.55 -25.80 -35.78
N LYS A 4 -40.27 -25.39 -35.73
CA LYS A 4 -39.55 -25.15 -34.47
C LYS A 4 -40.28 -24.02 -33.75
N PHE A 5 -41.20 -24.36 -32.86
CA PHE A 5 -41.77 -23.38 -31.93
C PHE A 5 -40.63 -22.77 -31.13
N SER A 6 -40.35 -21.49 -31.39
CA SER A 6 -39.35 -20.75 -30.65
C SER A 6 -39.93 -20.44 -29.28
N TYR A 7 -39.55 -21.23 -28.26
CA TYR A 7 -39.99 -21.04 -26.87
C TYR A 7 -39.54 -19.72 -26.22
N ARG A 8 -38.84 -18.83 -26.96
CA ARG A 8 -38.34 -17.53 -26.49
C ARG A 8 -39.19 -16.40 -27.04
N MET A 9 -39.73 -15.59 -26.15
CA MET A 9 -40.46 -14.37 -26.48
C MET A 9 -39.50 -13.23 -26.86
N PRO A 10 -39.92 -12.27 -27.70
CA PRO A 10 -39.13 -11.08 -27.96
C PRO A 10 -38.89 -10.28 -26.68
N PHE A 11 -37.72 -9.65 -26.55
CA PHE A 11 -37.45 -8.75 -25.44
C PHE A 11 -38.33 -7.50 -25.60
N SER A 12 -39.37 -7.38 -24.77
CA SER A 12 -40.28 -6.25 -24.75
C SER A 12 -40.81 -6.00 -23.35
N ILE A 13 -41.19 -4.75 -23.07
CA ILE A 13 -41.81 -4.36 -21.80
C ILE A 13 -43.11 -5.14 -21.56
N SER A 14 -43.85 -5.48 -22.62
CA SER A 14 -45.07 -6.29 -22.51
C SER A 14 -44.79 -7.73 -22.04
N ASN A 15 -43.73 -8.36 -22.56
CA ASN A 15 -43.38 -9.76 -22.24
C ASN A 15 -42.68 -9.91 -20.88
N ILE A 16 -42.06 -8.83 -20.38
CA ILE A 16 -41.51 -8.75 -19.03
C ILE A 16 -42.60 -8.33 -18.03
N GLY A 17 -43.50 -7.44 -18.43
CA GLY A 17 -44.48 -6.79 -17.57
C GLY A 17 -44.01 -5.38 -17.17
N LYS A 18 -44.86 -4.37 -17.40
CA LYS A 18 -44.54 -2.95 -17.19
C LYS A 18 -43.99 -2.65 -15.79
N ARG A 19 -44.64 -3.18 -14.75
CA ARG A 19 -44.23 -2.98 -13.35
C ARG A 19 -42.87 -3.62 -13.07
N GLN A 20 -42.68 -4.87 -13.50
CA GLN A 20 -41.41 -5.59 -13.31
C GLN A 20 -40.27 -4.93 -14.06
N PHE A 21 -40.52 -4.47 -15.29
CA PHE A 21 -39.52 -3.74 -16.06
C PHE A 21 -39.05 -2.48 -15.33
N ARG A 22 -39.99 -1.63 -14.89
CA ARG A 22 -39.70 -0.39 -14.14
C ARG A 22 -38.98 -0.65 -12.81
N MET A 23 -39.44 -1.63 -12.04
CA MET A 23 -38.78 -2.01 -10.78
C MET A 23 -37.35 -2.48 -11.02
N GLY A 24 -37.11 -3.26 -12.08
CA GLY A 24 -35.76 -3.72 -12.43
C GLY A 24 -34.83 -2.57 -12.79
N VAL A 25 -35.30 -1.63 -13.63
CA VAL A 25 -34.52 -0.42 -13.97
C VAL A 25 -34.21 0.40 -12.71
N PHE A 26 -35.21 0.66 -11.88
CA PHE A 26 -35.03 1.48 -10.67
C PHE A 26 -34.06 0.84 -9.67
N ALA A 27 -34.25 -0.45 -9.36
CA ALA A 27 -33.36 -1.17 -8.45
C ALA A 27 -31.94 -1.31 -9.01
N GLY A 28 -31.80 -1.53 -10.32
CA GLY A 28 -30.51 -1.57 -10.99
C GLY A 28 -29.76 -0.24 -10.88
N LEU A 29 -30.44 0.88 -11.09
CA LEU A 29 -29.86 2.22 -10.94
C LEU A 29 -29.40 2.49 -9.51
N ILE A 30 -30.26 2.22 -8.52
CA ILE A 30 -29.89 2.36 -7.09
C ILE A 30 -28.67 1.51 -6.77
N ALA A 31 -28.66 0.25 -7.22
CA ALA A 31 -27.54 -0.64 -6.97
C ALA A 31 -26.25 -0.18 -7.66
N THR A 32 -26.32 0.33 -8.89
CA THR A 32 -25.16 0.91 -9.58
C THR A 32 -24.57 2.06 -8.76
N ILE A 33 -25.41 2.98 -8.28
CA ILE A 33 -24.94 4.12 -7.48
C ILE A 33 -24.35 3.63 -6.15
N ALA A 34 -25.07 2.76 -5.44
CA ALA A 34 -24.63 2.24 -4.14
C ALA A 34 -23.31 1.45 -4.25
N LEU A 35 -23.16 0.61 -5.28
CA LEU A 35 -21.93 -0.15 -5.52
C LEU A 35 -20.78 0.76 -5.93
N ALA A 36 -21.02 1.78 -6.76
CA ALA A 36 -19.96 2.68 -7.19
C ALA A 36 -19.39 3.47 -6.01
N PHE A 37 -20.26 4.04 -5.17
CA PHE A 37 -19.82 4.65 -3.91
C PHE A 37 -19.17 3.63 -2.98
N GLY A 38 -19.77 2.45 -2.82
CA GLY A 38 -19.23 1.38 -1.97
C GLY A 38 -17.81 0.97 -2.36
N PHE A 39 -17.54 0.77 -3.65
CA PHE A 39 -16.21 0.44 -4.14
C PHE A 39 -15.22 1.59 -3.94
N SER A 40 -15.60 2.83 -4.28
CA SER A 40 -14.72 4.00 -4.09
C SER A 40 -14.37 4.24 -2.62
N TYR A 41 -15.36 4.24 -1.73
CA TYR A 41 -15.12 4.44 -0.30
C TYR A 41 -14.32 3.29 0.31
N THR A 42 -14.62 2.04 -0.06
CA THR A 42 -13.85 0.88 0.42
C THR A 42 -12.40 0.97 -0.03
N ARG A 43 -12.13 1.38 -1.27
CA ARG A 43 -10.77 1.60 -1.78
C ARG A 43 -10.01 2.63 -0.96
N GLU A 44 -10.58 3.81 -0.73
CA GLU A 44 -9.90 4.85 0.04
C GLU A 44 -9.77 4.47 1.53
N THR A 45 -10.75 3.78 2.11
CA THR A 45 -10.64 3.26 3.48
C THR A 45 -9.50 2.26 3.59
N LEU A 46 -9.38 1.33 2.63
CA LEU A 46 -8.25 0.41 2.56
C LEU A 46 -6.94 1.15 2.39
N ARG A 47 -6.89 2.19 1.56
CA ARG A 47 -5.70 3.03 1.39
C ARG A 47 -5.31 3.72 2.68
N VAL A 48 -6.25 4.26 3.47
CA VAL A 48 -5.98 4.83 4.79
C VAL A 48 -5.40 3.78 5.74
N VAL A 49 -6.03 2.59 5.81
CA VAL A 49 -5.57 1.50 6.68
C VAL A 49 -4.18 0.99 6.26
N ILE A 50 -3.89 0.94 4.97
CA ILE A 50 -2.57 0.55 4.46
C ILE A 50 -1.55 1.64 4.76
N THR A 51 -1.92 2.91 4.55
CA THR A 51 -1.04 4.07 4.77
C THR A 51 -0.72 4.29 6.25
N SER A 52 -1.59 3.89 7.17
CA SER A 52 -1.27 3.91 8.61
C SER A 52 -0.32 2.78 9.02
N MET A 53 -0.19 1.74 8.18
CA MET A 53 0.71 0.60 8.42
C MET A 53 1.96 0.61 7.52
N GLY A 54 2.08 1.56 6.59
CA GLY A 54 3.08 1.58 5.52
C GLY A 54 3.26 2.96 4.87
N ASP A 55 3.89 3.00 3.70
CA ASP A 55 4.04 4.26 2.96
C ASP A 55 2.73 4.71 2.32
N LEU A 56 2.58 6.03 2.14
CA LEU A 56 1.45 6.57 1.41
C LEU A 56 1.46 6.05 -0.02
N LEU A 57 0.41 5.29 -0.34
CA LEU A 57 0.15 4.89 -1.71
C LEU A 57 -0.25 6.13 -2.51
N ILE A 58 0.70 6.76 -3.18
CA ILE A 58 0.42 7.81 -4.16
C ILE A 58 0.28 7.14 -5.52
N ASP A 59 -0.97 6.86 -5.91
CA ASP A 59 -1.26 6.41 -7.25
C ASP A 59 -0.88 7.49 -8.26
N GLU A 60 -0.25 7.09 -9.36
CA GLU A 60 -0.11 7.99 -10.51
C GLU A 60 -1.50 8.39 -11.02
N PRO A 61 -1.69 9.61 -11.55
CA PRO A 61 -3.00 10.09 -12.01
C PRO A 61 -3.66 9.19 -13.08
N PHE A 62 -2.87 8.39 -13.79
CA PHE A 62 -3.38 7.39 -14.72
C PHE A 62 -3.98 6.17 -14.01
N VAL A 63 -3.29 5.65 -12.99
CA VAL A 63 -3.71 4.48 -12.20
C VAL A 63 -5.00 4.78 -11.44
N GLU A 64 -5.10 5.99 -10.88
CA GLU A 64 -6.32 6.45 -10.22
C GLU A 64 -7.52 6.45 -11.17
N ARG A 65 -7.38 7.12 -12.32
CA ARG A 65 -8.44 7.18 -13.33
C ARG A 65 -8.80 5.79 -13.82
N PHE A 66 -7.82 4.91 -14.02
CA PHE A 66 -8.09 3.52 -14.38
C PHE A 66 -9.04 2.84 -13.39
N TYR A 67 -8.77 2.94 -12.08
CA TYR A 67 -9.62 2.34 -11.05
C TYR A 67 -11.01 2.97 -10.99
N GLU A 68 -11.13 4.29 -11.13
CA GLU A 68 -12.44 4.98 -11.17
C GLU A 68 -13.31 4.48 -12.32
N TYR A 69 -12.73 4.39 -13.52
CA TYR A 69 -13.43 3.88 -14.70
C TYR A 69 -13.76 2.38 -14.56
N PHE A 70 -12.84 1.58 -14.00
CA PHE A 70 -13.09 0.17 -13.74
C PHE A 70 -14.27 -0.03 -12.78
N PHE A 71 -14.25 0.62 -11.60
CA PHE A 71 -15.31 0.46 -10.61
C PHE A 71 -16.64 1.06 -11.07
N ALA A 72 -16.63 2.16 -11.82
CA ALA A 72 -17.83 2.70 -12.44
C ALA A 72 -18.45 1.70 -13.43
N CYS A 73 -17.64 1.17 -14.35
CA CYS A 73 -18.09 0.19 -15.34
C CYS A 73 -18.61 -1.09 -14.67
N LEU A 74 -17.88 -1.60 -13.69
CA LEU A 74 -18.25 -2.78 -12.91
C LEU A 74 -19.60 -2.59 -12.19
N SER A 75 -19.82 -1.41 -11.59
CA SER A 75 -21.06 -1.09 -10.89
C SER A 75 -22.26 -0.99 -11.83
N ILE A 76 -22.06 -0.50 -13.06
CA ILE A 76 -23.11 -0.49 -14.10
C ILE A 76 -23.45 -1.93 -14.50
N LEU A 77 -22.45 -2.78 -14.72
CA LEU A 77 -22.65 -4.19 -15.07
C LEU A 77 -23.36 -4.98 -13.97
N LEU A 78 -23.00 -4.77 -12.71
CA LEU A 78 -23.61 -5.43 -11.56
C LEU A 78 -25.02 -4.91 -11.26
N GLY A 79 -25.25 -3.59 -11.37
CA GLY A 79 -26.60 -3.03 -11.28
C GLY A 79 -27.50 -3.50 -12.42
N PHE A 80 -26.96 -3.66 -13.62
CA PHE A 80 -27.69 -4.26 -14.73
C PHE A 80 -28.04 -5.74 -14.49
N LEU A 81 -27.16 -6.50 -13.85
CA LEU A 81 -27.43 -7.87 -13.44
C LEU A 81 -28.60 -7.95 -12.43
N ILE A 82 -28.71 -6.97 -11.52
CA ILE A 82 -29.87 -6.84 -10.61
C ILE A 82 -31.15 -6.51 -11.39
N ALA A 83 -31.09 -5.64 -12.40
CA ALA A 83 -32.23 -5.33 -13.25
C ALA A 83 -32.73 -6.59 -14.00
N ILE A 84 -31.81 -7.35 -14.60
CA ILE A 84 -32.09 -8.65 -15.23
C ILE A 84 -32.75 -9.60 -14.23
N TRP A 85 -32.17 -9.73 -13.04
CA TRP A 85 -32.68 -10.63 -11.99
C TRP A 85 -34.15 -10.34 -11.66
N ILE A 86 -34.52 -9.05 -11.57
CA ILE A 86 -35.92 -8.62 -11.35
C ILE A 86 -36.80 -8.90 -12.57
N TRP A 87 -36.29 -8.69 -13.80
CA TRP A 87 -37.03 -9.01 -15.04
C TRP A 87 -37.24 -10.52 -15.26
N LEU A 88 -36.50 -11.36 -14.54
CA LEU A 88 -36.69 -12.80 -14.52
C LEU A 88 -37.66 -13.30 -13.43
N LEU A 89 -38.19 -12.42 -12.58
CA LEU A 89 -39.20 -12.80 -11.59
C LEU A 89 -40.49 -13.29 -12.27
N ASP A 90 -41.03 -14.39 -11.75
CA ASP A 90 -42.10 -15.17 -12.40
C ASP A 90 -43.39 -14.36 -12.61
N THR A 91 -43.85 -14.29 -13.86
CA THR A 91 -45.19 -13.82 -14.27
C THR A 91 -45.89 -14.80 -15.23
N ASN A 92 -45.25 -15.91 -15.58
CA ASN A 92 -45.65 -16.73 -16.72
C ASN A 92 -46.09 -18.14 -16.32
N GLN A 93 -47.22 -18.60 -16.85
CA GLN A 93 -47.84 -19.89 -16.48
C GLN A 93 -47.14 -21.11 -17.08
N ASN A 94 -46.28 -20.94 -18.10
CA ASN A 94 -45.60 -22.07 -18.76
C ASN A 94 -44.43 -22.64 -17.91
N ARG A 95 -44.59 -23.89 -17.46
CA ARG A 95 -43.63 -24.62 -16.59
C ARG A 95 -42.20 -24.66 -17.13
N CYS A 96 -42.00 -24.84 -18.45
CA CYS A 96 -40.67 -24.90 -19.05
C CYS A 96 -39.95 -23.54 -19.03
N ASN A 97 -40.68 -22.46 -19.30
CA ASN A 97 -40.12 -21.10 -19.26
C ASN A 97 -39.78 -20.69 -17.81
N ARG A 98 -40.64 -21.08 -16.87
CA ARG A 98 -40.42 -20.87 -15.42
C ARG A 98 -39.16 -21.57 -14.90
N ARG A 99 -38.93 -22.84 -15.24
CA ARG A 99 -37.68 -23.56 -14.86
C ARG A 99 -36.43 -22.86 -15.41
N ARG A 100 -36.49 -22.45 -16.68
CA ARG A 100 -35.38 -21.74 -17.34
C ARG A 100 -35.07 -20.40 -16.66
N LYS A 101 -36.10 -19.56 -16.42
CA LYS A 101 -35.95 -18.28 -15.72
C LYS A 101 -35.34 -18.47 -14.33
N ARG A 102 -35.80 -19.47 -13.57
CA ARG A 102 -35.27 -19.81 -12.24
C ARG A 102 -33.79 -20.19 -12.29
N TYR A 103 -33.38 -21.03 -13.24
CA TYR A 103 -31.97 -21.41 -13.42
C TYR A 103 -31.07 -20.19 -13.67
N PHE A 104 -31.42 -19.35 -14.64
CA PHE A 104 -30.63 -18.14 -14.94
C PHE A 104 -30.67 -17.10 -13.83
N LYS A 105 -31.77 -17.03 -13.07
CA LYS A 105 -31.86 -16.21 -11.85
C LYS A 105 -30.82 -16.66 -10.81
N THR A 106 -30.73 -17.96 -10.55
CA THR A 106 -29.77 -18.51 -9.56
C THR A 106 -28.33 -18.28 -10.01
N ILE A 107 -28.02 -18.51 -11.30
CA ILE A 107 -26.67 -18.28 -11.83
C ILE A 107 -26.31 -16.79 -11.82
N GLY A 108 -27.25 -15.90 -12.17
CA GLY A 108 -27.04 -14.46 -12.07
C GLY A 108 -26.70 -14.04 -10.63
N TYR A 109 -27.43 -14.55 -9.65
CA TYR A 109 -27.16 -14.30 -8.23
C TYR A 109 -25.78 -14.81 -7.80
N PHE A 110 -25.40 -16.02 -8.22
CA PHE A 110 -24.08 -16.59 -7.93
C PHE A 110 -22.96 -15.73 -8.53
N ILE A 111 -23.05 -15.34 -9.80
CA ILE A 111 -22.04 -14.50 -10.46
C ILE A 111 -21.96 -13.11 -9.84
N PHE A 112 -23.09 -12.52 -9.43
CA PHE A 112 -23.11 -11.26 -8.69
C PHE A 112 -22.26 -11.35 -7.42
N TRP A 113 -22.55 -12.32 -6.53
CA TRP A 113 -21.83 -12.45 -5.26
C TRP A 113 -20.39 -12.90 -5.43
N MET A 114 -20.10 -13.76 -6.40
CA MET A 114 -18.71 -14.14 -6.73
C MET A 114 -17.89 -12.94 -7.19
N THR A 115 -18.50 -12.02 -7.94
CA THR A 115 -17.84 -10.78 -8.36
C THR A 115 -17.58 -9.87 -7.17
N ILE A 116 -18.58 -9.64 -6.30
CA ILE A 116 -18.41 -8.85 -5.07
C ILE A 116 -17.31 -9.43 -4.19
N TRP A 117 -17.33 -10.75 -3.97
CA TRP A 117 -16.30 -11.44 -3.20
C TRP A 117 -14.91 -11.32 -3.86
N GLY A 118 -14.83 -11.46 -5.18
CA GLY A 118 -13.60 -11.29 -5.94
C GLY A 118 -13.01 -9.88 -5.80
N VAL A 119 -13.84 -8.84 -5.91
CA VAL A 119 -13.43 -7.44 -5.70
C VAL A 119 -12.96 -7.20 -4.27
N PHE A 120 -13.71 -7.69 -3.28
CA PHE A 120 -13.32 -7.58 -1.88
C PHE A 120 -11.98 -8.29 -1.62
N ARG A 121 -11.80 -9.48 -2.19
CA ARG A 121 -10.54 -10.24 -2.14
C ARG A 121 -9.39 -9.52 -2.82
N MET A 122 -9.63 -8.85 -3.95
CA MET A 122 -8.62 -7.99 -4.58
C MET A 122 -8.21 -6.86 -3.64
N GLY A 123 -9.15 -6.22 -2.93
CA GLY A 123 -8.87 -5.22 -1.90
C GLY A 123 -8.04 -5.76 -0.72
N THR A 124 -8.34 -6.98 -0.24
CA THR A 124 -7.54 -7.62 0.82
C THR A 124 -6.17 -8.13 0.32
N ASN A 125 -6.06 -8.53 -0.95
CA ASN A 125 -4.80 -8.92 -1.55
C ASN A 125 -3.93 -7.69 -1.84
N VAL A 126 -4.54 -6.55 -2.17
CA VAL A 126 -3.93 -5.21 -2.17
C VAL A 126 -3.39 -4.89 -0.77
N PHE A 127 -4.16 -5.13 0.30
CA PHE A 127 -3.67 -5.01 1.67
C PHE A 127 -2.45 -5.90 1.94
N ILE A 128 -2.46 -7.18 1.54
CA ILE A 128 -1.30 -8.07 1.70
C ILE A 128 -0.12 -7.59 0.84
N TYR A 129 -0.35 -7.22 -0.41
CA TYR A 129 0.67 -6.74 -1.36
C TYR A 129 1.37 -5.46 -0.89
N PHE A 130 0.63 -4.55 -0.26
CA PHE A 130 1.16 -3.27 0.21
C PHE A 130 1.66 -3.31 1.65
N SER A 131 1.09 -4.15 2.53
CA SER A 131 1.60 -4.35 3.90
C SER A 131 2.82 -5.27 3.94
N SER A 132 2.94 -6.19 2.97
CA SER A 132 4.19 -6.91 2.73
C SER A 132 5.04 -6.12 1.73
N GLY A 133 5.65 -5.03 2.21
CA GLY A 133 6.76 -4.29 1.57
C GLY A 133 8.02 -5.15 1.39
N HIS A 134 7.81 -6.36 0.90
CA HIS A 134 8.71 -7.46 0.72
C HIS A 134 8.22 -8.08 -0.57
N GLY A 135 8.89 -7.81 -1.71
CA GLY A 135 8.53 -8.20 -3.07
C GLY A 135 8.23 -9.69 -3.34
N PHE A 136 7.30 -10.29 -2.58
CA PHE A 136 6.84 -11.67 -2.65
C PHE A 136 5.74 -11.83 -3.69
N PHE A 137 5.03 -10.75 -4.03
CA PHE A 137 4.05 -10.76 -5.10
C PHE A 137 4.56 -9.90 -6.27
N HIS A 138 4.91 -10.59 -7.35
CA HIS A 138 5.47 -10.02 -8.57
C HIS A 138 4.70 -8.82 -9.13
N ASP A 139 5.44 -7.99 -9.89
CA ASP A 139 5.03 -6.90 -10.79
C ASP A 139 3.84 -7.17 -11.73
N SER A 140 3.31 -8.40 -11.79
CA SER A 140 2.33 -8.86 -12.78
C SER A 140 0.91 -8.32 -12.57
N LEU A 141 0.55 -7.88 -11.35
CA LEU A 141 -0.76 -7.30 -11.04
C LEU A 141 -0.77 -5.77 -10.97
N LYS A 142 0.39 -5.12 -11.11
CA LYS A 142 0.47 -3.66 -11.17
C LYS A 142 -0.23 -3.15 -12.44
N VAL A 143 -0.94 -2.03 -12.31
CA VAL A 143 -1.62 -1.36 -13.43
C VAL A 143 -0.64 -0.91 -14.52
N GLY A 144 0.63 -0.67 -14.17
CA GLY A 144 1.70 -0.36 -15.13
C GLY A 144 2.22 -1.54 -15.97
N ASN A 145 1.84 -2.78 -15.64
CA ASN A 145 2.31 -4.00 -16.32
C ASN A 145 1.12 -4.82 -16.88
N HIS A 146 1.02 -6.11 -16.59
CA HIS A 146 -0.03 -6.99 -17.10
C HIS A 146 -1.35 -6.94 -16.31
N GLY A 147 -1.38 -6.23 -15.18
CA GLY A 147 -2.55 -6.10 -14.31
C GLY A 147 -3.83 -5.64 -15.02
N PRO A 148 -3.81 -4.61 -15.89
CA PRO A 148 -5.00 -4.09 -16.57
C PRO A 148 -5.78 -5.14 -17.36
N LEU A 149 -5.08 -6.13 -17.94
CA LEU A 149 -5.71 -7.19 -18.73
C LEU A 149 -6.74 -7.97 -17.90
N LEU A 150 -6.41 -8.32 -16.65
CA LEU A 150 -7.31 -9.05 -15.76
C LEU A 150 -8.59 -8.26 -15.48
N TYR A 151 -8.46 -6.96 -15.18
CA TYR A 151 -9.59 -6.08 -14.93
C TYR A 151 -10.48 -5.93 -16.17
N TYR A 152 -9.89 -5.76 -17.35
CA TYR A 152 -10.64 -5.73 -18.61
C TYR A 152 -11.36 -7.05 -18.89
N LEU A 153 -10.73 -8.19 -18.61
CA LEU A 153 -11.35 -9.51 -18.78
C LEU A 153 -12.55 -9.71 -17.84
N ILE A 154 -12.50 -9.22 -16.61
CA ILE A 154 -13.64 -9.27 -15.67
C ILE A 154 -14.82 -8.47 -16.21
N VAL A 155 -14.57 -7.23 -16.65
CA VAL A 155 -15.60 -6.36 -17.24
C VAL A 155 -16.20 -7.00 -18.49
N LEU A 156 -15.35 -7.51 -19.39
CA LEU A 156 -15.78 -8.16 -20.62
C LEU A 156 -16.60 -9.43 -20.33
N PHE A 157 -16.15 -10.26 -19.38
CA PHE A 157 -16.86 -11.46 -18.95
C PHE A 157 -18.27 -11.11 -18.44
N LEU A 158 -18.38 -10.12 -17.55
CA LEU A 158 -19.68 -9.71 -16.99
C LEU A 158 -20.60 -9.10 -18.03
N PHE A 159 -20.05 -8.31 -18.96
CA PHE A 159 -20.79 -7.79 -20.11
C PHE A 159 -21.40 -8.92 -20.95
N LEU A 160 -20.57 -9.88 -21.37
CA LEU A 160 -20.99 -11.02 -22.18
C LEU A 160 -21.96 -11.93 -21.40
N PHE A 161 -21.74 -12.11 -20.10
CA PHE A 161 -22.60 -12.87 -19.22
C PHE A 161 -24.01 -12.25 -19.13
N ASN A 162 -24.11 -10.95 -18.85
CA ASN A 162 -25.38 -10.23 -18.81
C ASN A 162 -26.13 -10.33 -20.15
N PHE A 163 -25.42 -10.15 -21.26
CA PHE A 163 -26.00 -10.31 -22.60
C PHE A 163 -26.49 -11.74 -22.86
N SER A 164 -25.68 -12.74 -22.53
CA SER A 164 -26.01 -14.16 -22.71
C SER A 164 -27.20 -14.59 -21.85
N LEU A 165 -27.27 -14.11 -20.62
CA LEU A 165 -28.37 -14.37 -19.69
C LEU A 165 -29.69 -13.81 -20.26
N LEU A 166 -29.68 -12.56 -20.74
CA LEU A 166 -30.84 -11.93 -21.36
C LEU A 166 -31.27 -12.67 -22.64
N ASN A 167 -30.33 -12.99 -23.54
CA ASN A 167 -30.59 -13.65 -24.82
C ASN A 167 -30.97 -15.14 -24.67
N SER A 168 -30.59 -15.74 -23.54
CA SER A 168 -31.05 -17.05 -23.15
C SER A 168 -32.53 -17.02 -22.81
N VAL A 169 -33.05 -15.99 -22.15
CA VAL A 169 -34.48 -15.96 -21.80
C VAL A 169 -35.35 -15.31 -22.89
N TYR A 170 -34.89 -14.23 -23.49
CA TYR A 170 -35.61 -13.43 -24.48
C TYR A 170 -34.87 -13.40 -25.82
N LYS A 171 -35.56 -13.09 -26.92
CA LYS A 171 -34.88 -12.71 -28.17
C LYS A 171 -34.47 -11.25 -28.04
N SER A 172 -33.21 -11.00 -27.70
CA SER A 172 -32.69 -9.68 -27.35
C SER A 172 -31.48 -9.26 -28.18
N ARG A 173 -31.35 -9.77 -29.42
CA ARG A 173 -30.17 -9.51 -30.28
C ARG A 173 -29.89 -8.01 -30.48
N ASN A 174 -30.93 -7.19 -30.59
CA ASN A 174 -30.80 -5.74 -30.77
C ASN A 174 -30.57 -4.98 -29.46
N PHE A 175 -30.65 -5.65 -28.30
CA PHE A 175 -30.48 -5.02 -26.99
C PHE A 175 -29.04 -4.52 -26.77
N LEU A 176 -28.06 -5.10 -27.47
CA LEU A 176 -26.68 -4.59 -27.48
C LEU A 176 -26.60 -3.12 -27.91
N LEU A 177 -27.48 -2.67 -28.81
CA LEU A 177 -27.53 -1.29 -29.29
C LEU A 177 -27.90 -0.30 -28.18
N VAL A 178 -28.55 -0.76 -27.11
CA VAL A 178 -28.87 0.07 -25.93
C VAL A 178 -27.81 -0.12 -24.84
N TYR A 179 -27.35 -1.36 -24.67
CA TYR A 179 -26.44 -1.72 -23.58
C TYR A 179 -25.03 -1.15 -23.76
N ILE A 180 -24.51 -1.11 -24.99
CA ILE A 180 -23.18 -0.56 -25.28
C ILE A 180 -23.14 0.97 -25.03
N PRO A 181 -24.07 1.79 -25.57
CA PRO A 181 -24.09 3.22 -25.26
C PRO A 181 -24.26 3.51 -23.76
N LEU A 182 -25.07 2.71 -23.06
CA LEU A 182 -25.24 2.85 -21.61
C LEU A 182 -23.92 2.67 -20.85
N LEU A 183 -23.06 1.75 -21.28
CA LEU A 183 -21.72 1.60 -20.70
C LEU A 183 -20.77 2.72 -21.13
N LEU A 184 -20.75 3.07 -22.42
CA LEU A 184 -19.84 4.10 -22.96
C LEU A 184 -20.12 5.49 -22.36
N ILE A 185 -21.38 5.82 -22.11
CA ILE A 185 -21.79 7.12 -21.55
C ILE A 185 -21.88 7.06 -20.03
N GLY A 186 -22.44 5.98 -19.48
CA GLY A 186 -22.65 5.85 -18.04
C GLY A 186 -21.34 5.75 -17.25
N THR A 187 -20.34 5.04 -17.79
CA THR A 187 -19.05 4.85 -17.11
C THR A 187 -18.33 6.17 -16.83
N PRO A 188 -18.06 7.05 -17.81
CA PRO A 188 -17.36 8.32 -17.54
C PRO A 188 -18.17 9.26 -16.63
N LEU A 189 -19.51 9.30 -16.78
CA LEU A 189 -20.36 10.12 -15.91
C LEU A 189 -20.28 9.66 -14.45
N LEU A 190 -20.38 8.35 -14.22
CA LEU A 190 -20.32 7.78 -12.90
C LEU A 190 -18.92 7.88 -12.29
N ALA A 191 -17.87 7.65 -13.08
CA ALA A 191 -16.48 7.80 -12.66
C ALA A 191 -16.19 9.22 -12.16
N LYS A 192 -16.69 10.24 -12.87
CA LYS A 192 -16.58 11.64 -12.43
C LYS A 192 -17.36 11.92 -11.14
N ALA A 193 -18.52 11.28 -10.96
CA ALA A 193 -19.39 11.49 -9.80
C ALA A 193 -18.88 10.82 -8.51
N ILE A 194 -18.09 9.75 -8.62
CA ILE A 194 -17.56 8.99 -7.48
C ILE A 194 -16.13 9.38 -7.09
N HIS A 195 -15.59 10.46 -7.65
CA HIS A 195 -14.27 10.96 -7.30
C HIS A 195 -14.26 11.38 -5.82
N ILE A 196 -13.29 10.88 -5.05
CA ILE A 196 -13.14 11.14 -3.62
C ILE A 196 -11.93 12.04 -3.40
N ASP A 197 -12.11 13.09 -2.59
CA ASP A 197 -10.99 13.95 -2.19
C ASP A 197 -9.97 13.17 -1.34
N LYS A 198 -8.72 13.18 -1.81
CA LYS A 198 -7.59 12.45 -1.22
C LYS A 198 -6.82 13.27 -0.20
N SER A 199 -7.12 14.57 -0.07
CA SER A 199 -6.44 15.50 0.83
C SER A 199 -6.38 14.98 2.27
N THR A 200 -7.48 14.39 2.75
CA THR A 200 -7.60 13.80 4.08
C THR A 200 -6.57 12.69 4.30
N VAL A 201 -6.43 11.74 3.36
CA VAL A 201 -5.48 10.63 3.47
C VAL A 201 -4.04 11.14 3.49
N HIS A 202 -3.74 12.11 2.63
CA HIS A 202 -2.43 12.77 2.58
C HIS A 202 -2.11 13.48 3.88
N SER A 203 -3.07 14.21 4.46
CA SER A 203 -2.89 14.90 5.73
C SER A 203 -2.68 13.96 6.91
N ILE A 204 -3.39 12.81 6.95
CA ILE A 204 -3.22 11.81 7.99
C ILE A 204 -1.83 11.20 7.89
N HIS A 205 -1.40 10.79 6.70
CA HIS A 205 -0.07 10.23 6.51
C HIS A 205 1.05 11.20 6.88
N TYR A 206 0.91 12.46 6.47
CA TYR A 206 1.87 13.49 6.80
C TYR A 206 1.90 13.75 8.31
N ALA A 207 0.75 13.80 8.98
CA ALA A 207 0.68 13.97 10.43
C ALA A 207 1.39 12.81 11.17
N ASP A 208 1.17 11.56 10.73
CA ASP A 208 1.78 10.37 11.34
C ASP A 208 3.31 10.32 11.15
N ASN A 209 3.83 10.87 10.04
CA ASN A 209 5.26 10.86 9.70
C ASN A 209 5.95 12.21 9.86
N LYS A 210 5.24 13.21 10.40
CA LYS A 210 5.68 14.62 10.43
C LYS A 210 7.09 14.76 10.98
N ARG A 211 7.38 14.11 12.11
CA ARG A 211 8.70 14.15 12.75
C ARG A 211 9.83 13.72 11.79
N ASN A 212 9.63 12.62 11.07
CA ASN A 212 10.63 12.08 10.16
C ASN A 212 10.80 12.98 8.93
N PHE A 213 9.69 13.48 8.39
CA PHE A 213 9.70 14.38 7.23
C PHE A 213 10.34 15.73 7.55
N ASP A 214 10.03 16.30 8.71
CA ASP A 214 10.64 17.54 9.19
C ASP A 214 12.14 17.34 9.41
N PHE A 215 12.57 16.19 9.94
CA PHE A 215 14.00 15.86 10.10
C PHE A 215 14.74 15.69 8.77
N ILE A 216 14.13 15.00 7.79
CA ILE A 216 14.69 14.88 6.44
C ILE A 216 14.89 16.27 5.85
N LYS A 217 13.83 17.08 5.86
CA LYS A 217 13.88 18.43 5.29
C LYS A 217 14.98 19.27 5.96
N LEU A 218 14.99 19.32 7.28
CA LEU A 218 16.01 20.06 8.04
C LEU A 218 17.42 19.60 7.67
N THR A 219 17.65 18.28 7.64
CA THR A 219 18.98 17.71 7.36
C THR A 219 19.45 18.00 5.94
N LEU A 220 18.54 17.96 4.96
CA LEU A 220 18.85 18.27 3.56
C LEU A 220 19.07 19.77 3.35
N ASP A 221 18.27 20.62 3.99
CA ASP A 221 18.43 22.08 3.94
C ASP A 221 19.79 22.50 4.55
N GLU A 222 20.17 21.90 5.70
CA GLU A 222 21.50 22.08 6.31
C GLU A 222 22.63 21.62 5.37
N ALA A 223 22.46 20.47 4.70
CA ALA A 223 23.44 19.95 3.75
C ALA A 223 23.68 20.88 2.56
N GLU A 224 22.61 21.48 2.05
CA GLU A 224 22.68 22.43 0.95
C GLU A 224 23.34 23.74 1.39
N GLN A 225 22.97 24.28 2.56
CA GLN A 225 23.47 25.57 3.07
C GLN A 225 24.93 25.50 3.56
N ASP A 226 25.26 24.53 4.41
CA ASP A 226 26.54 24.51 5.13
C ASP A 226 27.64 23.77 4.36
N HIS A 227 27.23 22.82 3.52
CA HIS A 227 28.12 21.89 2.83
C HIS A 227 28.02 21.96 1.30
N LYS A 228 27.05 22.71 0.73
CA LYS A 228 26.79 22.79 -0.72
C LYS A 228 26.53 21.43 -1.36
N ILE A 229 25.93 20.51 -0.59
CA ILE A 229 25.57 19.17 -1.06
C ILE A 229 24.10 19.19 -1.43
N THR A 230 23.79 18.85 -2.68
CA THR A 230 22.42 18.70 -3.17
C THR A 230 22.17 17.25 -3.54
N TYR A 231 21.09 16.68 -3.04
CA TYR A 231 20.66 15.35 -3.41
C TYR A 231 19.76 15.39 -4.64
N ASN A 232 19.73 14.30 -5.40
CA ASN A 232 18.80 14.22 -6.53
C ASN A 232 17.36 14.02 -6.01
N ARG A 233 16.37 14.43 -6.82
CA ARG A 233 14.94 14.33 -6.48
C ARG A 233 14.47 12.90 -6.19
N LEU A 234 15.13 11.89 -6.79
CA LEU A 234 14.77 10.49 -6.56
C LEU A 234 15.14 10.08 -5.13
N THR A 235 16.35 10.41 -4.68
CA THR A 235 16.81 10.17 -3.31
C THR A 235 15.90 10.87 -2.31
N GLU A 236 15.59 12.14 -2.51
CA GLU A 236 14.67 12.88 -1.62
C GLU A 236 13.29 12.23 -1.54
N ARG A 237 12.73 11.80 -2.68
CA ARG A 237 11.45 11.10 -2.73
C ARG A 237 11.52 9.76 -1.99
N LEU A 238 12.58 8.98 -2.21
CA LEU A 238 12.76 7.69 -1.53
C LEU A 238 12.92 7.85 -0.02
N LEU A 239 13.58 8.92 0.43
CA LEU A 239 13.68 9.22 1.86
C LEU A 239 12.31 9.51 2.48
N HIS A 240 11.27 9.90 1.73
CA HIS A 240 9.92 10.03 2.27
C HIS A 240 9.12 8.71 2.25
N GLN A 241 9.72 7.61 1.77
CA GLN A 241 9.08 6.32 1.58
C GLN A 241 9.83 5.22 2.35
N LYS A 242 9.52 5.10 3.63
CA LYS A 242 10.19 4.24 4.61
C LYS A 242 10.21 2.75 4.24
N TYR A 243 9.20 2.27 3.54
CA TYR A 243 8.96 0.86 3.23
C TYR A 243 9.15 0.54 1.73
N HIS A 244 9.59 1.50 0.92
CA HIS A 244 9.72 1.33 -0.51
C HIS A 244 10.97 0.53 -0.88
N ASP A 245 10.84 -0.47 -1.77
CA ASP A 245 11.94 -1.35 -2.18
C ASP A 245 13.15 -0.57 -2.76
N GLY A 246 12.89 0.56 -3.41
CA GLY A 246 13.94 1.45 -3.94
C GLY A 246 14.82 2.10 -2.87
N LEU A 247 14.39 2.11 -1.60
CA LEU A 247 15.19 2.61 -0.48
C LEU A 247 16.26 1.58 -0.06
N VAL A 248 16.03 0.28 -0.29
CA VAL A 248 16.94 -0.78 0.15
C VAL A 248 18.34 -0.65 -0.48
N PRO A 249 18.49 -0.49 -1.81
CA PRO A 249 19.79 -0.27 -2.42
C PRO A 249 20.52 0.97 -1.88
N LEU A 250 19.79 2.06 -1.58
CA LEU A 250 20.36 3.27 -1.01
C LEU A 250 20.92 3.00 0.39
N ILE A 251 20.21 2.25 1.23
CA ILE A 251 20.69 1.88 2.56
C ILE A 251 21.90 0.95 2.45
N ASP A 252 21.84 -0.05 1.57
CA ASP A 252 22.93 -1.02 1.37
C ASP A 252 24.22 -0.30 0.95
N GLU A 253 24.14 0.65 0.00
CA GLU A 253 25.28 1.45 -0.46
C GLU A 253 25.89 2.30 0.67
N VAL A 254 25.07 2.90 1.52
CA VAL A 254 25.54 3.65 2.69
C VAL A 254 26.23 2.72 3.69
N ILE A 255 25.65 1.56 3.99
CA ILE A 255 26.25 0.57 4.90
C ILE A 255 27.59 0.06 4.37
N GLU A 256 27.65 -0.30 3.08
CA GLU A 256 28.88 -0.78 2.43
C GLU A 256 29.98 0.29 2.46
N SER A 257 29.63 1.56 2.24
CA SER A 257 30.57 2.67 2.29
C SER A 257 31.25 2.79 3.67
N PHE A 258 30.49 2.66 4.76
CA PHE A 258 31.04 2.69 6.13
C PHE A 258 31.86 1.44 6.48
N ASN A 259 31.49 0.28 5.97
CA ASN A 259 32.23 -0.97 6.17
C ASN A 259 33.50 -1.03 5.32
N SER A 260 33.63 -0.17 4.31
CA SER A 260 34.83 -0.08 3.50
C SER A 260 36.00 0.47 4.31
N LYS A 261 37.22 -0.01 4.00
CA LYS A 261 38.47 0.58 4.53
C LYS A 261 38.84 1.88 3.79
N LYS A 262 37.85 2.65 3.33
CA LYS A 262 38.05 3.95 2.67
C LYS A 262 37.38 5.04 3.50
N GLU A 263 37.83 6.27 3.29
CA GLU A 263 37.19 7.43 3.89
C GLU A 263 35.78 7.60 3.31
N VAL A 264 34.78 7.77 4.19
CA VAL A 264 33.40 8.00 3.78
C VAL A 264 33.22 9.46 3.34
N SER A 265 32.43 9.66 2.29
CA SER A 265 32.09 10.98 1.77
C SER A 265 31.06 11.69 2.65
N LEU A 266 31.06 13.03 2.66
CA LEU A 266 30.22 13.84 3.55
C LEU A 266 28.72 13.67 3.26
N ASP A 267 28.35 13.55 1.98
CA ASP A 267 26.99 13.22 1.54
C ASP A 267 26.51 11.85 2.05
N THR A 268 27.40 10.85 2.10
CA THR A 268 27.08 9.53 2.66
C THR A 268 26.87 9.59 4.18
N ILE A 269 27.65 10.41 4.90
CA ILE A 269 27.49 10.62 6.34
C ILE A 269 26.13 11.27 6.64
N ILE A 270 25.73 12.28 5.86
CA ILE A 270 24.44 12.95 5.99
C ILE A 270 23.28 11.98 5.69
N LEU A 271 23.40 11.13 4.66
CA LEU A 271 22.39 10.09 4.40
C LEU A 271 22.30 9.08 5.55
N ALA A 272 23.44 8.66 6.12
CA ALA A 272 23.46 7.79 7.28
C ALA A 272 22.72 8.43 8.48
N LYS A 273 22.85 9.75 8.67
CA LYS A 273 22.15 10.49 9.75
C LYS A 273 20.63 10.35 9.61
N ILE A 274 20.11 10.51 8.40
CA ILE A 274 18.68 10.32 8.08
C ILE A 274 18.26 8.85 8.28
N ILE A 275 19.04 7.91 7.76
CA ILE A 275 18.77 6.46 7.87
C ILE A 275 18.66 6.03 9.34
N VAL A 276 19.58 6.51 10.19
CA VAL A 276 19.58 6.20 11.63
C VAL A 276 18.38 6.84 12.32
N HIS A 277 18.16 8.15 12.14
CA HIS A 277 17.05 8.87 12.78
C HIS A 277 15.69 8.26 12.45
N ASN A 278 15.45 8.01 11.16
CA ASN A 278 14.17 7.49 10.66
C ASN A 278 14.06 5.95 10.78
N ARG A 279 15.14 5.31 11.24
CA ARG A 279 15.22 3.85 11.50
C ARG A 279 14.86 3.04 10.26
N TYR A 280 15.41 3.44 9.12
CA TYR A 280 15.23 2.71 7.87
C TYR A 280 15.89 1.33 7.97
N ARG A 281 15.28 0.34 7.31
CA ARG A 281 15.67 -1.07 7.44
C ARG A 281 15.97 -1.67 6.07
N HIS A 282 17.10 -2.36 5.97
CA HIS A 282 17.55 -3.09 4.78
C HIS A 282 17.04 -4.54 4.72
N LEU A 283 15.77 -4.82 5.06
CA LEU A 283 15.31 -6.22 5.14
C LEU A 283 14.36 -6.59 4.00
N ARG A 284 14.85 -7.43 3.08
CA ARG A 284 14.06 -8.12 2.05
C ARG A 284 13.37 -9.36 2.64
N GLY A 285 12.05 -9.44 2.56
CA GLY A 285 11.32 -10.72 2.66
C GLY A 285 11.59 -11.57 3.91
N SER A 286 11.66 -12.89 3.73
CA SER A 286 11.75 -13.90 4.79
C SER A 286 13.01 -13.79 5.69
N ASP A 287 13.98 -12.97 5.30
CA ASP A 287 15.17 -12.69 6.11
C ASP A 287 14.87 -11.74 7.27
N PHE A 288 13.69 -11.09 7.26
CA PHE A 288 13.17 -10.27 8.35
C PHE A 288 13.16 -11.01 9.70
N PHE A 289 12.85 -12.32 9.69
CA PHE A 289 12.74 -13.12 10.91
C PHE A 289 14.01 -13.89 11.25
N LYS A 290 14.90 -14.17 10.29
CA LYS A 290 16.06 -15.05 10.51
C LYS A 290 17.28 -14.33 11.11
N HIS A 291 17.38 -13.01 10.97
CA HIS A 291 18.62 -12.28 11.31
C HIS A 291 18.42 -11.03 12.18
N TYR A 292 17.22 -10.85 12.76
CA TYR A 292 16.88 -9.66 13.55
C TYR A 292 17.79 -9.42 14.77
N GLN A 293 18.36 -10.49 15.35
CA GLN A 293 19.20 -10.38 16.54
C GLN A 293 20.67 -10.04 16.25
N THR A 294 21.13 -10.18 14.99
CA THR A 294 22.57 -10.10 14.66
C THR A 294 22.92 -9.04 13.62
N ARG A 295 21.96 -8.47 12.86
CA ARG A 295 22.24 -7.41 11.87
C ARG A 295 21.77 -6.04 12.34
N TRP A 296 22.72 -5.10 12.44
CA TRP A 296 22.45 -3.68 12.62
C TRP A 296 21.77 -3.12 11.35
N TRP A 297 20.67 -2.38 11.49
CA TRP A 297 19.84 -1.97 10.33
C TRP A 297 20.40 -0.80 9.50
N SER A 298 21.50 -0.20 9.96
CA SER A 298 22.14 1.01 9.44
C SER A 298 23.68 0.83 9.50
N PRO A 299 24.52 1.84 9.18
CA PRO A 299 25.95 1.73 9.45
C PRO A 299 26.23 1.35 10.91
N HIS A 300 27.17 0.43 11.15
CA HIS A 300 27.46 -0.03 12.49
C HIS A 300 28.15 1.07 13.32
N PRO A 301 27.83 1.26 14.62
CA PRO A 301 28.50 2.25 15.47
C PRO A 301 30.03 2.15 15.46
N TYR A 302 30.58 0.93 15.50
CA TYR A 302 32.02 0.70 15.33
C TYR A 302 32.59 1.17 13.99
N ALA A 303 31.83 1.12 12.89
CA ALA A 303 32.28 1.64 11.61
C ALA A 303 32.34 3.18 11.66
N VAL A 304 31.37 3.83 12.30
CA VAL A 304 31.40 5.29 12.54
C VAL A 304 32.58 5.67 13.42
N ARG A 305 32.82 4.94 14.52
CA ARG A 305 34.02 5.09 15.35
C ARG A 305 35.29 4.93 14.53
N TYR A 306 35.38 3.88 13.71
CA TYR A 306 36.54 3.65 12.85
C TYR A 306 36.82 4.86 11.93
N GLN A 307 35.77 5.47 11.37
CA GLN A 307 35.91 6.66 10.53
C GLN A 307 36.41 7.89 11.32
N LEU A 308 35.96 8.08 12.58
CA LEU A 308 36.43 9.15 13.47
C LEU A 308 37.92 9.03 13.82
N TYR A 309 38.43 7.81 13.97
CA TYR A 309 39.81 7.56 14.40
C TYR A 309 40.83 7.48 13.25
N ASN A 310 40.46 6.87 12.13
CA ASN A 310 41.45 6.47 11.10
C ASN A 310 41.59 7.46 9.96
N TYR A 311 40.58 8.30 9.73
CA TYR A 311 40.68 9.35 8.75
C TYR A 311 40.82 10.66 9.50
N GLY A 312 41.84 11.45 9.15
CA GLY A 312 41.99 12.84 9.56
C GLY A 312 40.89 13.69 8.94
N ALA A 313 39.64 13.33 9.22
CA ALA A 313 38.43 13.91 8.70
C ALA A 313 38.51 15.42 8.96
N SER A 314 38.14 16.20 7.95
CA SER A 314 38.01 17.65 8.12
C SER A 314 37.12 17.93 9.33
N SER A 315 37.30 19.09 9.97
CA SER A 315 36.47 19.50 11.12
C SER A 315 34.97 19.30 10.84
N LYS A 316 34.52 19.67 9.63
CA LYS A 316 33.15 19.44 9.15
C LYS A 316 32.73 17.97 9.10
N LYS A 317 33.58 17.08 8.55
CA LYS A 317 33.27 15.63 8.50
C LYS A 317 33.23 15.02 9.90
N LYS A 318 34.15 15.42 10.78
CA LYS A 318 34.13 14.99 12.19
C LYS A 318 32.85 15.43 12.87
N GLU A 319 32.49 16.70 12.73
CA GLU A 319 31.25 17.25 13.29
C GLU A 319 30.01 16.46 12.83
N GLU A 320 29.88 16.18 11.53
CA GLU A 320 28.77 15.37 11.01
C GLU A 320 28.81 13.90 11.47
N LEU A 321 29.99 13.32 11.68
CA LEU A 321 30.13 11.97 12.27
C LEU A 321 29.70 11.96 13.75
N PHE A 322 30.00 13.01 14.52
CA PHE A 322 29.50 13.17 15.89
C PHE A 322 27.98 13.39 15.90
N LYS A 323 27.44 14.21 14.99
CA LYS A 323 25.98 14.36 14.81
C LYS A 323 25.30 13.05 14.39
N LEU A 324 25.94 12.23 13.56
CA LEU A 324 25.48 10.89 13.23
C LEU A 324 25.47 10.00 14.48
N PHE A 325 26.54 10.03 15.28
CA PHE A 325 26.62 9.23 16.50
C PHE A 325 25.58 9.67 17.55
N SER A 326 25.29 10.97 17.64
CA SER A 326 24.23 11.50 18.49
C SER A 326 22.84 10.97 18.11
N GLN A 327 22.61 10.66 16.82
CA GLN A 327 21.38 9.98 16.39
C GLN A 327 21.29 8.56 16.92
N PHE A 328 22.39 7.80 16.99
CA PHE A 328 22.38 6.48 17.63
C PHE A 328 21.96 6.57 19.09
N ILE A 329 22.53 7.53 19.85
CA ILE A 329 22.17 7.76 21.25
C ILE A 329 20.70 8.17 21.37
N THR A 330 20.23 9.08 20.51
CA THR A 330 18.83 9.53 20.49
C THR A 330 17.88 8.35 20.24
N VAL A 331 18.18 7.51 19.25
CA VAL A 331 17.38 6.30 18.97
C VAL A 331 17.42 5.33 20.14
N ALA A 332 18.58 5.11 20.77
CA ALA A 332 18.71 4.24 21.94
C ALA A 332 17.86 4.75 23.13
N ASN A 333 17.88 6.06 23.38
CA ASN A 333 17.11 6.72 24.44
C ASN A 333 15.59 6.70 24.21
N GLU A 334 15.14 6.53 22.97
CA GLU A 334 13.73 6.46 22.60
C GLU A 334 13.20 5.03 22.51
N CYS A 335 14.08 4.03 22.48
CA CYS A 335 13.71 2.64 22.34
C CYS A 335 13.59 1.96 23.72
N ASN A 336 12.65 1.02 23.83
CA ASN A 336 12.64 0.08 24.95
C ASN A 336 13.70 -1.00 24.70
N VAL A 337 14.44 -1.40 25.74
CA VAL A 337 15.47 -2.45 25.58
C VAL A 337 14.86 -3.82 25.82
N TYR A 338 15.06 -4.74 24.88
CA TYR A 338 14.59 -6.12 25.00
C TYR A 338 15.66 -7.02 25.60
N VAL A 339 15.32 -7.72 26.70
CA VAL A 339 16.13 -8.80 27.28
C VAL A 339 15.68 -10.12 26.66
N LYS A 340 16.65 -10.90 26.19
CA LYS A 340 16.48 -12.14 25.42
C LYS A 340 15.72 -13.23 26.20
N ASN A 341 14.38 -13.19 26.19
CA ASN A 341 13.55 -14.37 26.47
C ASN A 341 13.05 -14.96 25.13
N GLU A 342 13.42 -16.20 24.86
CA GLU A 342 13.26 -16.85 23.55
C GLU A 342 11.78 -17.14 23.19
N GLU A 343 10.85 -17.05 24.13
CA GLU A 343 9.44 -17.44 23.94
C GLU A 343 8.53 -16.36 23.31
N LEU A 344 8.94 -15.09 23.27
CA LEU A 344 8.12 -14.00 22.70
C LEU A 344 8.22 -13.87 21.17
N LEU A 345 8.99 -14.76 20.52
CA LEU A 345 9.32 -14.65 19.11
C LEU A 345 8.14 -14.92 18.17
N TYR A 346 7.13 -15.71 18.59
CA TYR A 346 6.22 -16.36 17.66
C TYR A 346 4.86 -15.66 17.42
N TYR A 347 4.40 -14.71 18.26
CA TYR A 347 2.96 -14.37 18.30
C TYR A 347 2.52 -12.91 18.14
N ARG A 348 3.36 -11.97 17.68
CA ARG A 348 2.83 -10.62 17.35
C ARG A 348 3.35 -10.07 16.02
N THR A 349 2.47 -10.13 15.03
CA THR A 349 2.44 -9.33 13.80
C THR A 349 2.00 -7.90 14.11
N GLU A 350 2.88 -7.02 14.59
CA GLU A 350 2.55 -5.58 14.64
C GLU A 350 3.80 -4.65 14.61
N PRO A 351 3.65 -3.40 14.12
CA PRO A 351 4.68 -2.34 14.01
C PRO A 351 5.38 -1.94 15.33
N TYR A 352 4.97 -2.49 16.48
CA TYR A 352 5.55 -2.23 17.80
C TYR A 352 6.99 -2.71 17.98
N ARG A 353 7.53 -3.57 17.12
CA ARG A 353 8.97 -3.94 17.14
C ARG A 353 9.88 -2.84 16.56
N ALA A 354 9.35 -1.73 16.05
CA ALA A 354 10.13 -0.59 15.53
C ALA A 354 10.85 0.26 16.61
N PHE A 355 10.57 0.00 17.89
CA PHE A 355 11.08 0.77 19.04
C PHE A 355 11.96 -0.04 19.99
N TRP A 356 12.62 -1.09 19.49
CA TRP A 356 13.44 -1.95 20.33
C TRP A 356 14.86 -2.03 19.81
N ILE A 357 15.80 -1.79 20.70
CA ILE A 357 17.23 -2.04 20.53
C ILE A 357 17.59 -3.23 21.44
N SER A 358 18.48 -4.11 21.00
CA SER A 358 18.94 -5.20 21.88
C SER A 358 19.86 -4.64 22.97
N GLU A 359 19.97 -5.36 24.08
CA GLU A 359 20.90 -5.00 25.16
C GLU A 359 22.34 -4.84 24.65
N ASN A 360 22.82 -5.78 23.82
CA ASN A 360 24.15 -5.68 23.20
C ASN A 360 24.30 -4.41 22.37
N GLN A 361 23.27 -4.05 21.61
CA GLN A 361 23.30 -2.84 20.79
C GLN A 361 23.33 -1.57 21.65
N TYR A 362 22.61 -1.56 22.77
CA TYR A 362 22.66 -0.47 23.74
C TYR A 362 24.06 -0.35 24.37
N GLN A 363 24.63 -1.47 24.83
CA GLN A 363 25.98 -1.53 25.40
C GLN A 363 27.04 -1.03 24.42
N PHE A 364 26.98 -1.41 23.15
CA PHE A 364 27.92 -0.91 22.14
C PHE A 364 27.86 0.61 21.97
N ILE A 365 26.67 1.21 22.01
CA ILE A 365 26.52 2.67 21.93
C ILE A 365 27.11 3.31 23.20
N THR A 366 26.87 2.74 24.38
CA THR A 366 27.44 3.21 25.65
C THR A 366 28.96 3.18 25.64
N GLU A 367 29.56 2.03 25.30
CA GLU A 367 31.01 1.87 25.28
C GLU A 367 31.70 2.89 24.37
N ILE A 368 31.19 3.04 23.14
CA ILE A 368 31.76 3.99 22.18
C ILE A 368 31.55 5.43 22.66
N ARG A 369 30.41 5.76 23.27
CA ARG A 369 30.16 7.10 23.83
C ARG A 369 31.20 7.44 24.90
N GLU A 370 31.38 6.56 25.89
CA GLU A 370 32.33 6.79 26.99
C GLU A 370 33.77 6.88 26.48
N GLU A 371 34.13 6.07 25.48
CA GLU A 371 35.44 6.15 24.83
C GLU A 371 35.65 7.52 24.17
N LEU A 372 34.67 8.00 23.37
CA LEU A 372 34.76 9.29 22.69
C LEU A 372 34.84 10.47 23.69
N LEU A 373 34.15 10.37 24.83
CA LEU A 373 34.23 11.38 25.90
C LEU A 373 35.55 11.34 26.67
N SER A 374 36.21 10.18 26.74
CA SER A 374 37.50 10.03 27.44
C SER A 374 38.69 10.65 26.68
N GLU A 375 38.51 10.94 25.39
CA GLU A 375 39.60 11.34 24.49
C GLU A 375 39.68 12.86 24.32
N GLU A 376 40.77 13.46 24.81
CA GLU A 376 41.03 14.91 24.79
C GLU A 376 40.98 15.50 23.37
N LYS A 377 41.44 14.75 22.35
CA LYS A 377 41.40 15.16 20.94
C LYS A 377 39.98 15.38 20.39
N PHE A 378 38.94 14.96 21.12
CA PHE A 378 37.54 15.08 20.75
C PHE A 378 36.75 16.02 21.68
N GLU A 379 37.40 16.68 22.64
CA GLU A 379 36.77 17.55 23.63
C GLU A 379 35.87 18.62 22.98
N GLU A 380 36.29 19.18 21.84
CA GLU A 380 35.51 20.18 21.10
C GLU A 380 34.15 19.67 20.60
N TYR A 381 33.94 18.35 20.48
CA TYR A 381 32.68 17.75 20.00
C TYR A 381 31.84 17.10 21.10
N HIS A 382 32.30 17.08 22.35
CA HIS A 382 31.59 16.41 23.45
C HIS A 382 30.15 16.94 23.63
N TYR A 383 29.92 18.22 23.33
CA TYR A 383 28.59 18.83 23.40
C TYR A 383 27.55 18.19 22.44
N LEU A 384 28.01 17.48 21.40
CA LEU A 384 27.14 16.77 20.45
C LEU A 384 26.71 15.39 20.97
N LEU A 385 27.29 14.88 22.06
CA LEU A 385 27.01 13.56 22.60
C LEU A 385 26.05 13.62 23.79
N PRO A 386 24.72 13.48 23.57
CA PRO A 386 23.76 13.52 24.66
C PRO A 386 23.99 12.39 25.67
N GLU A 387 23.49 12.57 26.89
CA GLU A 387 23.51 11.51 27.91
C GLU A 387 22.63 10.33 27.50
N LEU A 388 23.11 9.12 27.82
CA LEU A 388 22.33 7.89 27.71
C LEU A 388 21.45 7.75 28.96
N LYS A 389 20.15 7.54 28.77
CA LYS A 389 19.21 7.34 29.87
C LYS A 389 19.47 5.99 30.56
N GLU A 390 19.07 5.85 31.81
CA GLU A 390 19.17 4.54 32.46
C GLU A 390 18.33 3.48 31.72
N LEU A 391 18.91 2.28 31.60
CA LEU A 391 18.31 1.12 30.97
C LEU A 391 17.01 0.73 31.69
N LYS A 392 15.86 1.06 31.11
CA LYS A 392 14.57 0.53 31.57
C LYS A 392 14.37 -0.86 30.99
N LEU A 393 14.83 -1.87 31.72
CA LEU A 393 14.60 -3.28 31.36
C LEU A 393 13.10 -3.57 31.42
N TYR A 394 12.52 -3.98 30.28
CA TYR A 394 11.13 -4.42 30.26
C TYR A 394 11.05 -5.87 30.76
N SER A 395 10.91 -6.05 32.07
CA SER A 395 10.44 -7.30 32.66
C SER A 395 8.91 -7.29 32.64
N ARG A 396 8.27 -8.28 31.99
CA ARG A 396 6.82 -8.41 32.10
C ARG A 396 6.45 -8.67 33.57
N PRO A 397 5.40 -8.04 34.12
CA PRO A 397 4.75 -8.59 35.30
C PRO A 397 4.18 -9.97 34.92
N HIS A 398 4.43 -10.95 35.80
CA HIS A 398 4.08 -12.36 35.63
C HIS A 398 2.60 -12.60 35.29
#